data_AF-A0A7I9VZC5-F1
#
_entry.id   AF-A0A7I9VZC5-F1
#
_cell.length_a   1.000
_cell.length_b   1.000
_cell.length_c   1.000
_cell.angle_alpha   90.00
_cell.angle_beta   90.00
_cell.angle_gamma   90.00
#
_symmetry.space_group_name_H-M   'P 1'
#
loop_
_entity.id
_entity.type
_entity.pdbx_description
1 polymer ?
#
loop_
_entity_poly.entity_id
_entity_poly.type
_entity_poly.pdbx_seq_one_letter_code
_entity_poly.pdbx_strand_id
1 'polypeptide(L)'
;MVTANSTVIGLAPKWRPAVPVGDDRHEANAVLNEVLTRSLAFTDELRAIANRHVDAAPGSSDHVFELTAVMSRTILDWIERWPS
;
A
#
# COMPACT_ATOMS: atom_id res chain seq x y z
N MET A 1 23.41 -18.58 -11.24
CA MET A 1 23.31 -17.16 -10.84
C MET A 1 22.02 -16.62 -11.43
N VAL A 2 20.92 -16.67 -10.67
CA VAL A 2 19.61 -16.20 -11.15
C VAL A 2 19.54 -14.72 -10.79
N THR A 3 19.60 -13.86 -11.80
CA THR A 3 19.25 -12.44 -11.67
C THR A 3 17.74 -12.38 -11.43
N ALA A 4 17.34 -12.38 -10.16
CA ALA A 4 15.95 -12.15 -9.79
C ALA A 4 15.60 -10.72 -10.19
N ASN A 5 14.86 -10.58 -11.28
CA ASN A 5 14.18 -9.35 -11.65
C ASN A 5 13.27 -8.95 -10.49
N SER A 6 13.78 -8.07 -9.64
CA SER A 6 13.13 -7.59 -8.43
C SER A 6 12.06 -6.60 -8.85
N THR A 7 10.94 -7.18 -9.30
CA THR A 7 9.84 -6.45 -9.90
C THR A 7 9.01 -5.90 -8.74
N VAL A 8 8.79 -4.57 -8.71
CA VAL A 8 7.83 -3.96 -7.80
C VAL A 8 6.45 -4.53 -8.11
N ILE A 9 5.78 -5.10 -7.10
CA ILE A 9 4.50 -5.81 -7.29
C ILE A 9 3.46 -4.87 -7.89
N GLY A 10 2.87 -5.26 -9.03
CA GLY A 10 1.56 -4.78 -9.51
C GLY A 10 1.40 -3.29 -9.84
N LEU A 11 2.38 -2.44 -9.54
CA LEU A 11 2.29 -1.00 -9.79
C LEU A 11 2.48 -0.69 -11.27
N ALA A 12 1.58 0.15 -11.80
CA ALA A 12 1.73 0.71 -13.15
C ALA A 12 3.06 1.49 -13.22
N PRO A 13 3.71 1.57 -14.39
CA PRO A 13 5.05 2.16 -14.51
C PRO A 13 5.19 3.56 -13.91
N LYS A 14 4.14 4.40 -14.01
CA LYS A 14 4.11 5.76 -13.44
C LYS A 14 4.16 5.82 -11.90
N TRP A 15 3.87 4.70 -11.23
CA TRP A 15 3.86 4.57 -9.77
C TRP A 15 5.08 3.82 -9.25
N ARG A 16 6.05 3.50 -10.11
CA ARG A 16 7.29 2.85 -9.68
C ARG A 16 8.26 3.96 -9.26
N PRO A 17 8.50 4.14 -7.96
CA PRO A 17 9.45 5.15 -7.54
C PRO A 17 10.86 4.75 -7.97
N ALA A 18 11.76 5.73 -8.09
CA ALA A 18 13.14 5.41 -8.37
C ALA A 18 13.84 4.87 -7.11
N VAL A 19 15.06 4.39 -7.32
CA VAL A 19 15.92 3.95 -6.23
C VAL A 19 16.70 5.19 -5.74
N PRO A 20 16.58 5.59 -4.47
CA PRO A 20 17.34 6.70 -3.92
C PRO A 20 18.84 6.52 -4.13
N VAL A 21 19.56 7.64 -4.25
CA VAL A 21 21.02 7.60 -4.46
C VAL A 21 21.71 6.95 -3.27
N GLY A 22 22.48 5.89 -3.53
CA GLY A 22 23.23 5.14 -2.53
C GLY A 22 22.54 3.86 -2.05
N ASP A 23 21.25 3.68 -2.36
CA ASP A 23 20.50 2.48 -1.99
C ASP A 23 20.78 1.34 -2.98
N ASP A 24 20.81 0.12 -2.44
CA ASP A 24 20.73 -1.07 -3.28
C ASP A 24 19.31 -1.21 -3.85
N ARG A 25 19.22 -1.48 -5.16
CA ARG A 25 17.94 -1.57 -5.88
C ARG A 25 17.07 -2.72 -5.38
N HIS A 26 17.66 -3.86 -5.03
CA HIS A 26 16.91 -5.01 -4.55
C HIS A 26 16.28 -4.70 -3.20
N GLU A 27 17.08 -4.16 -2.27
CA GLU A 27 16.62 -3.80 -0.93
C GLU A 27 15.58 -2.66 -0.97
N ALA A 28 15.79 -1.62 -1.77
CA ALA A 28 14.82 -0.53 -1.94
C ALA A 28 13.46 -1.05 -2.45
N ASN A 29 13.48 -1.98 -3.42
CA ASN A 29 12.27 -2.60 -3.92
C ASN A 29 11.62 -3.54 -2.89
N ALA A 30 12.42 -4.26 -2.09
CA ALA A 30 11.91 -5.12 -1.03
C ALA A 30 11.19 -4.32 0.06
N VAL A 31 11.77 -3.19 0.49
CA VAL A 31 11.15 -2.26 1.46
C VAL A 31 9.82 -1.75 0.93
N LEU A 32 9.79 -1.25 -0.32
CA LEU A 32 8.56 -0.76 -0.94
C LEU A 32 7.48 -1.86 -0.99
N ASN A 33 7.84 -3.06 -1.46
CA ASN A 33 6.89 -4.18 -1.57
C ASN A 33 6.34 -4.60 -0.20
N GLU A 34 7.18 -4.63 0.84
CA GLU A 34 6.75 -4.98 2.20
C GLU A 34 5.76 -3.96 2.75
N VAL A 35 6.04 -2.65 2.59
CA VAL A 35 5.14 -1.59 3.04
C VAL A 35 3.79 -1.66 2.32
N LEU A 36 3.80 -1.87 1.00
CA LEU A 36 2.56 -2.00 0.23
C LEU A 36 1.75 -3.23 0.64
N THR A 37 2.41 -4.36 0.82
CA THR A 37 1.76 -5.62 1.23
C THR A 37 1.08 -5.46 2.59
N ARG A 38 1.78 -4.90 3.58
CA ARG A 38 1.21 -4.66 4.91
C ARG A 38 0.08 -3.64 4.88
N SER A 39 0.22 -2.60 4.08
CA SER A 39 -0.81 -1.56 3.97
C SER A 39 -2.10 -2.10 3.37
N LEU A 40 -2.00 -2.93 2.31
CA LEU A 40 -3.14 -3.60 1.71
C LEU A 40 -3.83 -4.54 2.71
N ALA A 41 -3.05 -5.40 3.38
CA ALA A 41 -3.58 -6.31 4.39
C ALA A 41 -4.35 -5.55 5.49
N PHE A 42 -3.78 -4.46 6.00
CA PHE A 42 -4.45 -3.64 7.00
C PHE A 42 -5.75 -3.00 6.49
N THR A 43 -5.76 -2.48 5.26
CA THR A 43 -7.00 -1.92 4.68
C THR A 43 -8.09 -2.97 4.48
N ASP A 44 -7.71 -4.21 4.14
CA ASP A 44 -8.65 -5.32 4.02
C ASP A 44 -9.19 -5.77 5.39
N GLU A 45 -8.36 -5.78 6.42
CA GLU A 45 -8.80 -6.04 7.81
C GLU A 45 -9.82 -5.01 8.29
N LEU A 46 -9.58 -3.72 8.03
CA LEU A 46 -10.52 -2.64 8.35
C LEU A 46 -11.86 -2.81 7.61
N ARG A 47 -11.83 -3.12 6.32
CA ARG A 47 -13.05 -3.42 5.55
C ARG A 47 -13.78 -4.63 6.12
N ALA A 48 -13.06 -5.68 6.51
CA ALA A 48 -13.66 -6.86 7.13
C ALA A 48 -14.32 -6.52 8.48
N ILE A 49 -13.73 -5.63 9.29
CA ILE A 49 -14.36 -5.11 10.51
C ILE A 49 -15.66 -4.37 10.18
N ALA A 50 -15.62 -3.41 9.25
CA ALA A 50 -16.80 -2.65 8.84
C ALA A 50 -17.93 -3.57 8.35
N ASN A 51 -17.61 -4.51 7.47
CA ASN A 51 -18.58 -5.47 6.94
C ASN A 51 -19.22 -6.34 8.03
N ARG A 52 -18.48 -6.76 9.06
CA ARG A 52 -19.05 -7.55 10.17
C ARG A 52 -20.07 -6.78 11.00
N HIS A 53 -20.00 -5.45 11.02
CA HIS A 53 -20.83 -4.60 11.85
C HIS A 53 -21.83 -3.76 11.07
N VAL A 54 -21.88 -3.87 9.74
CA VAL A 54 -22.67 -2.99 8.87
C VAL A 54 -24.17 -2.97 9.23
N ASP A 55 -24.74 -4.12 9.60
CA ASP A 55 -26.17 -4.21 9.95
C ASP A 55 -26.47 -3.62 11.34
N ALA A 56 -25.55 -3.78 12.29
CA ALA A 56 -25.74 -3.39 13.69
C ALA A 56 -25.27 -1.94 13.99
N ALA A 57 -24.30 -1.44 13.24
CA ALA A 57 -23.68 -0.13 13.40
C ALA A 57 -23.30 0.48 12.04
N PRO A 58 -24.28 0.80 11.17
CA PRO A 58 -24.03 1.24 9.80
C PRO A 58 -23.19 2.53 9.75
N GLY A 59 -23.53 3.56 10.53
CA GLY A 59 -22.77 4.82 10.53
C GLY A 59 -21.31 4.68 10.99
N SER A 60 -21.04 3.81 11.96
CA SER A 60 -19.64 3.51 12.35
C SER A 60 -18.91 2.73 11.26
N SER A 61 -19.60 1.84 10.55
CA SER A 61 -19.03 1.07 9.44
C SER A 61 -18.69 1.98 8.26
N ASP A 62 -19.55 2.96 7.95
CA ASP A 62 -19.30 3.98 6.94
C ASP A 62 -18.03 4.78 7.24
N HIS A 63 -17.84 5.22 8.48
CA HIS A 63 -16.60 5.90 8.88
C HIS A 63 -15.34 5.03 8.72
N VAL A 64 -15.43 3.72 8.93
CA VAL A 64 -14.31 2.81 8.67
C VAL A 64 -14.05 2.68 7.17
N PHE A 65 -15.09 2.62 6.34
CA PHE A 65 -14.91 2.64 4.87
C PHE A 65 -14.26 3.95 4.40
N GLU A 66 -14.71 5.10 4.91
CA GLU A 66 -14.08 6.40 4.66
C GLU A 66 -12.60 6.41 5.04
N LEU A 67 -12.27 5.89 6.23
CA LEU A 67 -10.88 5.75 6.68
C LEU A 67 -10.06 4.90 5.70
N THR A 68 -10.59 3.77 5.22
CA THR A 68 -9.87 2.91 4.26
C THR A 68 -9.57 3.63 2.95
N ALA A 69 -10.47 4.51 2.50
CA ALA A 69 -10.26 5.34 1.32
C ALA A 69 -9.18 6.41 1.54
N VAL A 70 -9.20 7.10 2.69
CA VAL A 70 -8.18 8.10 3.07
C VAL A 70 -6.79 7.45 3.18
N MET A 71 -6.71 6.27 3.80
CA MET A 71 -5.45 5.53 3.92
C MET A 71 -4.91 5.13 2.53
N SER A 72 -5.76 4.56 1.69
CA SER A 72 -5.37 4.18 0.31
C SER A 72 -4.83 5.38 -0.46
N ARG A 73 -5.48 6.54 -0.34
CA ARG A 73 -5.00 7.79 -0.96
C ARG A 73 -3.65 8.24 -0.40
N THR A 74 -3.51 8.23 0.92
CA THR A 74 -2.28 8.65 1.60
C THR A 74 -1.09 7.78 1.20
N ILE A 75 -1.30 6.47 1.04
CA ILE A 75 -0.26 5.53 0.57
C ILE A 75 0.16 5.89 -0.86
N LEU A 76 -0.79 6.15 -1.76
CA LEU A 76 -0.47 6.58 -3.13
C LEU A 76 0.31 7.90 -3.13
N ASP A 77 -0.14 8.90 -2.38
CA ASP A 77 0.56 10.20 -2.27
C ASP A 77 1.96 10.03 -1.64
N TRP A 78 2.17 9.02 -0.80
CA TRP A 78 3.49 8.68 -0.25
C TRP A 78 4.39 8.03 -1.31
N ILE A 79 3.87 7.11 -2.14
CA ILE A 79 4.62 6.53 -3.27
C ILE A 79 5.07 7.63 -4.24
N GLU A 80 4.21 8.62 -4.54
CA GLU A 80 4.56 9.75 -5.41
C GLU A 80 5.69 10.62 -4.85
N ARG A 81 5.76 10.73 -3.52
CA ARG A 81 6.80 11.49 -2.81
C ARG A 81 8.07 10.71 -2.55
N TRP A 82 8.07 9.40 -2.83
CA TRP A 82 9.26 8.58 -2.67
C TRP A 82 10.37 9.12 -3.59
N PRO A 83 11.62 9.27 -3.10
CA PRO A 83 12.67 9.91 -3.88
C PRO A 83 12.86 9.25 -5.25
N SER A 84 12.70 10.05 -6.30
CA SER A 84 12.98 9.68 -7.69
C SER A 84 14.37 10.11 -8.12
#